data_AF-D3D9G1-F1
#
_entry.id   AF-D3D9G1-F1
#
_cell.length_a   1.000
_cell.length_b   1.000
_cell.length_c   1.000
_cell.angle_alpha   90.00
_cell.angle_beta   90.00
_cell.angle_gamma   90.00
#
_symmetry.space_group_name_H-M   'P 1'
#
loop_
_entity.id
_entity.type
_entity.pdbx_description
1 polymer ?
#
loop_
_entity_poly.entity_id
_entity_poly.type
_entity_poly.pdbx_seq_one_letter_code
_entity_poly.pdbx_strand_id
1 'polypeptide(L)'
;MAAASSAGGDVEPAPEPEPPAESRLCHYEFPIDDIPGLTKAAEELPHLTIKPSTVDLDRYREVFRDDDLRWTDMSPAAPGFAGYYEDVMRSRRTDGIDAHEFSRRDFHLVNLDRHVDAPGYEAYLQAKTRMTSSLETFFGNEVRFSGSMWYPPFGYRLWHTNETQPGWRMYLIDFDEEIPGSDTASFFRYMNPVTREIVTLQDRPRTARFFKIARCTENLFWHCIVNGASRNRWSFGLTVPDSWMEKIPTVRP
;
A
#
# COMPACT_ATOMS: atom_id res chain seq x y z
N MET A 1 -36.02 8.13 -64.04
CA MET A 1 -36.13 8.52 -62.62
C MET A 1 -36.73 7.36 -61.86
N ALA A 2 -35.95 6.69 -61.01
CA ALA A 2 -36.45 5.75 -60.01
C ALA A 2 -35.48 5.85 -58.82
N ALA A 3 -35.98 6.33 -57.69
CA ALA A 3 -35.24 6.45 -56.44
C ALA A 3 -35.53 5.22 -55.58
N ALA A 4 -34.47 4.50 -55.20
CA ALA A 4 -34.52 3.44 -54.19
C ALA A 4 -34.09 4.06 -52.85
N SER A 5 -34.98 3.97 -51.85
CA SER A 5 -34.73 4.40 -50.48
C SER A 5 -34.25 3.20 -49.66
N SER A 6 -33.04 3.28 -49.10
CA SER A 6 -32.52 2.29 -48.16
C SER A 6 -32.64 2.84 -46.73
N ALA A 7 -33.53 2.26 -45.94
CA ALA A 7 -33.59 2.48 -44.50
C ALA A 7 -32.56 1.56 -43.82
N GLY A 8 -31.45 2.15 -43.37
CA GLY A 8 -30.54 1.52 -42.42
C GLY A 8 -31.06 1.77 -41.01
N GLY A 9 -31.46 0.72 -40.31
CA GLY A 9 -31.76 0.79 -38.88
C GLY A 9 -30.47 0.67 -38.09
N ASP A 10 -30.14 1.70 -37.31
CA ASP A 10 -29.09 1.66 -36.30
C ASP A 10 -29.51 0.69 -35.19
N VAL A 11 -28.81 -0.44 -35.10
CA VAL A 11 -28.94 -1.37 -33.97
C VAL A 11 -27.98 -0.88 -32.90
N GLU A 12 -28.53 -0.36 -31.82
CA GLU A 12 -27.79 0.01 -30.62
C GLU A 12 -27.06 -1.23 -30.06
N PRO A 13 -25.72 -1.17 -29.87
CA PRO A 13 -24.97 -2.33 -29.41
C PRO A 13 -25.42 -2.71 -28.00
N ALA A 14 -25.66 -4.00 -27.80
CA ALA A 14 -26.04 -4.55 -26.51
C ALA A 14 -24.97 -4.23 -25.44
N PRO A 15 -25.38 -3.90 -24.20
CA PRO A 15 -24.44 -3.62 -23.12
C PRO A 15 -23.56 -4.86 -22.87
N GLU A 16 -22.26 -4.63 -22.73
CA GLU A 16 -21.31 -5.68 -22.40
C GLU A 16 -21.69 -6.33 -21.05
N PRO A 17 -21.55 -7.66 -20.92
CA PRO A 17 -21.87 -8.35 -19.69
C PRO A 17 -20.97 -7.86 -18.55
N GLU A 18 -21.57 -7.51 -17.42
CA GLU A 18 -20.81 -7.12 -16.23
C GLU A 18 -19.84 -8.24 -15.81
N PRO A 19 -18.59 -7.92 -15.46
CA PRO A 19 -17.65 -8.93 -15.00
C PRO A 19 -18.13 -9.57 -13.69
N PRO A 20 -17.87 -10.87 -13.47
CA PRO A 20 -18.40 -11.62 -12.33
C PRO A 20 -17.98 -10.98 -10.99
N ALA A 21 -18.83 -11.09 -9.96
CA ALA A 21 -18.67 -10.40 -8.66
C ALA A 21 -17.32 -10.65 -7.96
N GLU A 22 -16.69 -11.81 -8.17
CA GLU A 22 -15.35 -12.15 -7.65
C GLU A 22 -14.22 -11.31 -8.28
N SER A 23 -14.47 -10.60 -9.38
CA SER A 23 -13.51 -9.71 -10.04
C SER A 23 -13.36 -8.33 -9.39
N ARG A 24 -14.21 -7.98 -8.42
CA ARG A 24 -14.27 -6.61 -7.85
C ARG A 24 -13.44 -6.41 -6.59
N LEU A 25 -13.25 -7.44 -5.77
CA LEU A 25 -12.54 -7.34 -4.50
C LEU A 25 -11.06 -7.74 -4.66
N CYS A 26 -10.16 -6.79 -4.50
CA CYS A 26 -8.72 -7.02 -4.64
C CYS A 26 -7.95 -6.97 -3.30
N HIS A 27 -8.67 -6.84 -2.19
CA HIS A 27 -8.10 -6.70 -0.86
C HIS A 27 -9.00 -7.33 0.22
N TYR A 28 -8.41 -7.59 1.38
CA TYR A 28 -9.12 -8.02 2.59
C TYR A 28 -8.54 -7.26 3.79
N GLU A 29 -9.39 -6.87 4.75
CA GLU A 29 -8.97 -6.19 5.97
C GLU A 29 -9.55 -6.88 7.19
N PHE A 30 -8.72 -7.01 8.21
CA PHE A 30 -9.10 -7.56 9.51
C PHE A 30 -8.46 -6.72 10.61
N PRO A 31 -9.17 -6.41 11.70
CA PRO A 31 -8.51 -6.04 12.94
C PRO A 31 -7.54 -7.16 13.33
N ILE A 32 -6.30 -6.81 13.67
CA ILE A 32 -5.27 -7.80 14.00
C ILE A 32 -5.71 -8.63 15.22
N ASP A 33 -6.39 -7.98 16.16
CA ASP A 33 -6.88 -8.60 17.40
C ASP A 33 -7.99 -9.63 17.15
N ASP A 34 -8.66 -9.57 15.99
CA ASP A 34 -9.71 -10.52 15.58
C ASP A 34 -9.13 -11.79 14.93
N ILE A 35 -7.81 -11.86 14.72
CA ILE A 35 -7.12 -13.04 14.18
C ILE A 35 -6.34 -13.71 15.32
N PRO A 36 -6.86 -14.76 15.98
CA PRO A 36 -6.21 -15.37 17.14
C PRO A 36 -4.78 -15.88 16.87
N GLY A 37 -4.48 -16.26 15.63
CA GLY A 37 -3.14 -16.67 15.23
C GLY A 37 -2.11 -15.53 15.17
N LEU A 38 -2.55 -14.28 15.18
CA LEU A 38 -1.70 -13.09 15.13
C LEU A 38 -1.41 -12.46 16.50
N THR A 39 -2.00 -12.93 17.60
CA THR A 39 -1.86 -12.30 18.93
C THR A 39 -0.42 -12.02 19.31
N LYS A 40 0.46 -13.02 19.21
CA LYS A 40 1.90 -12.87 19.52
C LYS A 40 2.63 -11.90 18.59
N ALA A 41 2.25 -11.86 17.30
CA ALA A 41 2.81 -10.87 16.38
C ALA A 41 2.31 -9.46 16.74
N ALA A 42 1.05 -9.33 17.16
CA ALA A 42 0.43 -8.08 17.54
C ALA A 42 1.03 -7.47 18.82
N GLU A 43 1.50 -8.32 19.74
CA GLU A 43 2.25 -7.91 20.95
C GLU A 43 3.60 -7.24 20.61
N GLU A 44 4.20 -7.56 19.46
CA GLU A 44 5.47 -6.97 19.03
C GLU A 44 5.30 -5.61 18.33
N LEU A 45 4.08 -5.25 17.87
CA LEU A 45 3.85 -3.99 17.14
C LEU A 45 4.35 -2.74 17.87
N PRO A 46 4.09 -2.52 19.17
CA PRO A 46 4.59 -1.36 19.89
C PRO A 46 6.12 -1.26 19.94
N HIS A 47 6.84 -2.37 19.75
CA HIS A 47 8.30 -2.40 19.69
C HIS A 47 8.83 -2.11 18.27
N LEU A 48 7.97 -2.16 17.26
CA LEU A 48 8.32 -1.86 15.87
C LEU A 48 8.06 -0.41 15.47
N THR A 49 7.24 0.31 16.24
CA THR A 49 6.84 1.71 15.97
C THR A 49 7.88 2.74 16.45
N ILE A 50 9.16 2.47 16.17
CA ILE A 50 10.25 3.38 16.53
C ILE A 50 10.23 4.64 15.66
N LYS A 51 10.81 5.72 16.21
CA LYS A 51 11.05 7.01 15.55
C LYS A 51 12.55 7.30 15.63
N PRO A 52 13.36 6.77 14.70
CA PRO A 52 14.82 6.87 14.79
C PRO A 52 15.27 8.32 14.86
N SER A 53 16.09 8.67 15.85
CA SER A 53 16.60 10.06 16.01
C SER A 53 17.57 10.48 14.90
N THR A 54 18.02 9.53 14.07
CA THR A 54 18.82 9.75 12.87
C THR A 54 18.01 10.34 11.72
N VAL A 55 16.68 10.38 11.81
CA VAL A 55 15.79 10.98 10.80
C VAL A 55 15.74 12.48 11.00
N ASP A 56 16.16 13.25 10.00
CA ASP A 56 16.01 14.71 9.98
C ASP A 56 14.59 15.10 9.54
N LEU A 57 13.72 15.31 10.53
CA LEU A 57 12.31 15.67 10.30
C LEU A 57 12.11 17.11 9.78
N ASP A 58 13.08 18.00 9.95
CA ASP A 58 13.01 19.34 9.40
C ASP A 58 13.29 19.27 7.91
N ARG A 59 14.36 18.58 7.52
CA ARG A 59 14.66 18.32 6.11
C ARG A 59 13.56 17.54 5.41
N TYR A 60 13.00 16.53 6.09
CA TYR A 60 11.83 15.79 5.59
C TYR A 60 10.69 16.75 5.24
N ARG A 61 10.33 17.67 6.15
CA ARG A 61 9.25 18.65 5.90
C ARG A 61 9.58 19.64 4.78
N GLU A 62 10.82 20.08 4.66
CA GLU A 62 11.26 21.01 3.61
C GLU A 62 11.10 20.46 2.19
N VAL A 63 11.26 19.15 2.00
CA VAL A 63 11.21 18.51 0.67
C VAL A 63 9.85 17.90 0.34
N PHE A 64 8.86 18.11 1.21
CA PHE A 64 7.48 17.74 0.95
C PHE A 64 6.97 18.48 -0.30
N ARG A 65 6.11 17.79 -1.06
CA ARG A 65 5.55 18.30 -2.32
C ARG A 65 4.04 18.08 -2.33
N ASP A 66 3.29 19.18 -2.31
CA ASP A 66 1.83 19.16 -2.39
C ASP A 66 1.31 18.56 -3.70
N ASP A 67 1.99 18.83 -4.82
CA ASP A 67 1.61 18.30 -6.12
C ASP A 67 1.69 16.77 -6.17
N ASP A 68 2.74 16.20 -5.56
CA ASP A 68 2.92 14.75 -5.49
C ASP A 68 1.78 14.12 -4.65
N LEU A 69 1.39 14.76 -3.54
CA LEU A 69 0.27 14.33 -2.73
C LEU A 69 -1.07 14.40 -3.51
N ARG A 70 -1.36 15.52 -4.17
CA ARG A 70 -2.57 15.66 -5.01
C ARG A 70 -2.62 14.65 -6.15
N TRP A 71 -1.46 14.28 -6.70
CA TRP A 71 -1.37 13.28 -7.76
C TRP A 71 -1.84 11.88 -7.32
N THR A 72 -1.88 11.61 -6.01
CA THR A 72 -2.45 10.36 -5.50
C THR A 72 -3.95 10.21 -5.77
N ASP A 73 -4.67 11.30 -6.06
CA ASP A 73 -6.08 11.27 -6.46
C ASP A 73 -6.28 10.98 -7.97
N MET A 74 -5.22 11.11 -8.78
CA MET A 74 -5.27 10.80 -10.21
C MET A 74 -5.26 9.29 -10.44
N SER A 75 -6.23 8.78 -11.21
CA SER A 75 -6.26 7.37 -11.60
C SER A 75 -5.06 7.01 -12.48
N PRO A 76 -4.41 5.86 -12.27
CA PRO A 76 -3.42 5.31 -13.20
C PRO A 76 -3.92 5.12 -14.64
N ALA A 77 -5.24 5.05 -14.84
CA ALA A 77 -5.87 4.99 -16.16
C ALA A 77 -6.20 6.37 -16.77
N ALA A 78 -6.01 7.46 -16.03
CA ALA A 78 -6.35 8.80 -16.50
C ALA A 78 -5.34 9.33 -17.54
N PRO A 79 -5.79 10.16 -18.51
CA PRO A 79 -4.88 10.89 -19.37
C PRO A 79 -3.87 11.73 -18.56
N GLY A 80 -2.60 11.70 -18.96
CA GLY A 80 -1.53 12.44 -18.31
C GLY A 80 -0.85 11.72 -17.14
N PHE A 81 -1.43 10.64 -16.60
CA PHE A 81 -0.83 9.87 -15.52
C PHE A 81 0.57 9.36 -15.89
N ALA A 82 0.70 8.73 -17.07
CA ALA A 82 1.97 8.16 -17.52
C ALA A 82 3.08 9.23 -17.62
N GLY A 83 2.75 10.43 -18.13
CA GLY A 83 3.72 11.53 -18.22
C GLY A 83 4.19 12.01 -16.85
N TYR A 84 3.28 12.15 -15.89
CA TYR A 84 3.64 12.53 -14.52
C TYR A 84 4.44 11.42 -13.82
N TYR A 85 4.03 10.16 -13.96
CA TYR A 85 4.74 9.02 -13.41
C TYR A 85 6.17 8.93 -13.95
N GLU A 86 6.36 9.14 -15.26
CA GLU A 86 7.70 9.18 -15.86
C GLU A 86 8.56 10.31 -15.31
N ASP A 87 7.98 11.48 -15.03
CA ASP A 87 8.68 12.61 -14.42
C ASP A 87 9.14 12.29 -12.99
N VAL A 88 8.24 11.73 -12.16
CA VAL A 88 8.55 11.24 -10.81
C VAL A 88 9.65 10.17 -10.87
N MET A 89 9.55 9.20 -11.77
CA MET A 89 10.55 8.14 -11.91
C MET A 89 11.87 8.61 -12.52
N ARG A 90 11.86 9.71 -13.29
CA ARG A 90 13.09 10.34 -13.79
C ARG A 90 13.90 10.94 -12.65
N SER A 91 13.26 11.58 -11.65
CA SER A 91 13.97 12.14 -10.50
C SER A 91 14.71 11.05 -9.70
N ARG A 92 14.13 9.85 -9.61
CA ARG A 92 14.79 8.69 -8.98
C ARG A 92 16.10 8.30 -9.67
N ARG A 93 16.20 8.46 -10.99
CA ARG A 93 17.42 8.13 -11.76
C ARG A 93 18.50 9.20 -11.64
N THR A 94 18.11 10.46 -11.48
CA THR A 94 19.05 11.58 -11.37
C THR A 94 19.70 11.67 -10.00
N ASP A 95 19.00 11.30 -8.94
CA ASP A 95 19.50 11.45 -7.56
C ASP A 95 20.57 10.41 -7.18
N GLY A 96 20.75 9.35 -7.99
CA GLY A 96 21.72 8.29 -7.75
C GLY A 96 21.28 7.25 -6.69
N ILE A 97 22.10 6.22 -6.48
CA ILE A 97 21.84 5.17 -5.47
C ILE A 97 22.03 5.71 -4.04
N ASP A 98 22.91 6.70 -3.88
CA ASP A 98 23.23 7.37 -2.62
C ASP A 98 22.36 8.60 -2.34
N ALA A 99 21.31 8.79 -3.15
CA ALA A 99 20.25 9.74 -2.91
C ALA A 99 19.82 9.70 -1.44
N HIS A 100 19.93 10.84 -0.75
CA HIS A 100 19.40 10.99 0.60
C HIS A 100 17.95 10.52 0.60
N GLU A 101 17.53 9.78 1.62
CA GLU A 101 16.22 9.11 1.62
C GLU A 101 15.02 10.04 1.34
N PHE A 102 15.17 11.33 1.63
CA PHE A 102 14.18 12.37 1.39
C PHE A 102 14.19 12.98 -0.03
N SER A 103 15.18 12.70 -0.87
CA SER A 103 15.21 13.25 -2.23
C SER A 103 14.21 12.56 -3.16
N ARG A 104 13.84 11.32 -2.84
CA ARG A 104 12.95 10.49 -3.65
C ARG A 104 11.50 10.95 -3.57
N ARG A 105 11.03 11.57 -4.66
CA ARG A 105 9.63 11.96 -4.86
C ARG A 105 8.64 10.83 -4.64
N ASP A 106 8.93 9.64 -5.16
CA ASP A 106 8.03 8.49 -5.05
C ASP A 106 7.95 7.89 -3.63
N PHE A 107 8.88 8.26 -2.76
CA PHE A 107 9.13 7.64 -1.45
C PHE A 107 9.30 8.73 -0.39
N HIS A 108 8.25 9.50 -0.11
CA HIS A 108 8.26 10.50 0.96
C HIS A 108 7.83 9.86 2.30
N LEU A 109 8.67 8.95 2.77
CA LEU A 109 8.50 8.22 4.03
C LEU A 109 9.87 7.64 4.45
N VAL A 110 9.92 7.06 5.65
CA VAL A 110 11.15 6.53 6.23
C VAL A 110 11.15 5.00 6.17
N ASN A 111 12.23 4.43 5.63
CA ASN A 111 12.49 3.00 5.75
C ASN A 111 13.31 2.76 7.03
N LEU A 112 12.68 2.17 8.04
CA LEU A 112 13.29 1.95 9.35
C LEU A 112 14.56 1.11 9.27
N ASP A 113 14.66 0.19 8.30
CA ASP A 113 15.83 -0.66 8.11
C ASP A 113 17.08 0.08 7.60
N ARG A 114 16.97 1.37 7.24
CA ARG A 114 18.12 2.21 6.88
C ARG A 114 18.78 2.88 8.09
N HIS A 115 18.18 2.80 9.27
CA HIS A 115 18.62 3.50 10.47
C HIS A 115 19.26 2.56 11.50
N VAL A 116 20.20 1.71 11.03
CA VAL A 116 20.85 0.67 11.86
C VAL A 116 21.65 1.25 13.03
N ASP A 117 22.14 2.48 12.88
CA ASP A 117 22.94 3.18 13.90
C ASP A 117 22.06 3.95 14.92
N ALA A 118 20.74 3.95 14.75
CA ALA A 118 19.85 4.67 15.66
C ALA A 118 19.78 3.99 17.03
N PRO A 119 19.76 4.76 18.14
CA PRO A 119 19.47 4.21 19.46
C PRO A 119 18.17 3.41 19.47
N GLY A 120 18.22 2.18 20.00
CA GLY A 120 17.07 1.28 20.06
C GLY A 120 16.83 0.42 18.82
N TYR A 121 17.61 0.57 17.74
CA TYR A 121 17.48 -0.26 16.53
C TYR A 121 17.62 -1.76 16.83
N GLU A 122 18.53 -2.15 17.72
CA GLU A 122 18.70 -3.55 18.10
C GLU A 122 17.43 -4.15 18.73
N ALA A 123 16.76 -3.42 19.62
CA ALA A 123 15.51 -3.86 20.23
C ALA A 123 14.38 -3.97 19.17
N TYR A 124 14.33 -3.03 18.25
CA TYR A 124 13.45 -3.05 17.08
C TYR A 124 13.69 -4.29 16.21
N LEU A 125 14.95 -4.59 15.89
CA LEU A 125 15.32 -5.75 15.08
C LEU A 125 14.94 -7.06 15.76
N GLN A 126 15.16 -7.17 17.07
CA GLN A 126 14.76 -8.35 17.84
C GLN A 126 13.23 -8.54 17.85
N ALA A 127 12.46 -7.47 18.02
CA ALA A 127 11.00 -7.52 17.92
C ALA A 127 10.55 -7.95 16.52
N LYS A 128 11.23 -7.46 15.48
CA LYS A 128 10.94 -7.81 14.08
C LYS A 128 11.19 -9.31 13.83
N THR A 129 12.26 -9.86 14.39
CA THR A 129 12.54 -11.29 14.35
C THR A 129 11.46 -12.09 15.07
N ARG A 130 11.07 -11.71 16.30
CA ARG A 130 10.02 -12.41 17.06
C ARG A 130 8.66 -12.38 16.35
N MET A 131 8.28 -11.22 15.79
CA MET A 131 7.09 -11.08 14.97
C MET A 131 7.15 -12.02 13.77
N THR A 132 8.27 -12.03 13.03
CA THR A 132 8.44 -12.91 11.86
C THR A 132 8.24 -14.38 12.25
N SER A 133 8.94 -14.84 13.29
CA SER A 133 8.84 -16.24 13.76
C SER A 133 7.42 -16.60 14.22
N SER A 134 6.70 -15.67 14.84
CA SER A 134 5.29 -15.89 15.19
C SER A 134 4.42 -16.03 13.94
N LEU A 135 4.64 -15.19 12.93
CA LEU A 135 3.88 -15.23 11.68
C LEU A 135 4.21 -16.48 10.87
N GLU A 136 5.47 -16.93 10.84
CA GLU A 136 5.87 -18.19 10.22
C GLU A 136 5.23 -19.39 10.92
N THR A 137 5.10 -19.36 12.24
CA THR A 137 4.39 -20.41 12.99
C THR A 137 2.91 -20.49 12.59
N PHE A 138 2.28 -19.35 12.26
CA PHE A 138 0.86 -19.29 11.91
C PHE A 138 0.59 -19.58 10.43
N PHE A 139 1.29 -18.90 9.53
CA PHE A 139 1.10 -19.01 8.08
C PHE A 139 1.99 -20.06 7.40
N GLY A 140 3.12 -20.45 8.02
CA GLY A 140 4.15 -21.30 7.43
C GLY A 140 5.41 -20.54 7.01
N ASN A 141 6.44 -21.27 6.57
CA ASN A 141 7.82 -20.77 6.35
C ASN A 141 8.01 -19.86 5.11
N GLU A 142 6.96 -19.26 4.58
CA GLU A 142 6.99 -18.37 3.41
C GLU A 142 6.75 -16.89 3.77
N VAL A 143 6.63 -16.60 5.07
CA VAL A 143 6.50 -15.22 5.55
C VAL A 143 7.85 -14.51 5.53
N ARG A 144 7.91 -13.34 4.87
CA ARG A 144 9.13 -12.52 4.83
C ARG A 144 8.75 -11.05 4.88
N PHE A 145 9.50 -10.27 5.64
CA PHE A 145 9.39 -8.82 5.56
C PHE A 145 9.73 -8.32 4.15
N SER A 146 8.85 -7.52 3.58
CA SER A 146 9.06 -6.80 2.33
C SER A 146 9.23 -5.30 2.52
N GLY A 147 8.97 -4.78 3.73
CA GLY A 147 9.22 -3.38 4.06
C GLY A 147 8.86 -3.06 5.51
N SER A 148 9.59 -2.11 6.11
CA SER A 148 9.31 -1.59 7.44
C SER A 148 9.29 -0.08 7.40
N MET A 149 8.10 0.47 7.31
CA MET A 149 7.90 1.84 6.90
C MET A 149 7.29 2.66 8.03
N TRP A 150 7.94 3.78 8.33
CA TRP A 150 7.37 4.86 9.13
C TRP A 150 6.98 6.00 8.19
N TYR A 151 5.74 6.45 8.30
CA TYR A 151 5.21 7.62 7.64
C TYR A 151 5.10 8.71 8.72
N PRO A 152 6.11 9.60 8.84
CA PRO A 152 5.96 10.81 9.62
C PRO A 152 4.74 11.63 9.16
N PRO A 153 4.38 12.69 9.89
CA PRO A 153 3.33 13.61 9.47
C PRO A 153 3.46 14.01 7.98
N PHE A 154 2.35 13.91 7.24
CA PHE A 154 2.29 14.22 5.80
C PHE A 154 3.09 13.28 4.89
N GLY A 155 3.42 12.06 5.35
CA GLY A 155 4.12 11.06 4.55
C GLY A 155 3.29 10.38 3.48
N TYR A 156 3.93 10.01 2.38
CA TYR A 156 3.28 9.27 1.30
C TYR A 156 4.25 8.35 0.53
N ARG A 157 3.67 7.26 0.04
CA ARG A 157 4.23 6.41 -1.02
C ARG A 157 3.36 6.62 -2.25
N LEU A 158 3.92 7.24 -3.29
CA LEU A 158 3.18 7.50 -4.52
C LEU A 158 2.81 6.20 -5.26
N TRP A 159 1.99 6.34 -6.31
CA TRP A 159 1.54 5.21 -7.13
C TRP A 159 2.70 4.33 -7.60
N HIS A 160 2.58 3.04 -7.31
CA HIS A 160 3.54 2.01 -7.68
C HIS A 160 2.84 0.64 -7.74
N THR A 161 3.52 -0.39 -8.24
CA THR A 161 2.93 -1.69 -8.56
C THR A 161 3.54 -2.84 -7.78
N ASN A 162 4.81 -2.73 -7.38
CA ASN A 162 5.61 -3.82 -6.80
C ASN A 162 5.64 -5.10 -7.68
N GLU A 163 5.36 -4.99 -8.97
CA GLU A 163 5.24 -6.07 -9.95
C GLU A 163 6.50 -6.95 -10.06
N THR A 164 7.65 -6.39 -9.74
CA THR A 164 8.93 -7.12 -9.67
C THR A 164 8.97 -8.17 -8.56
N GLN A 165 8.03 -8.13 -7.63
CA GLN A 165 7.88 -9.08 -6.54
C GLN A 165 6.41 -9.51 -6.40
N PRO A 166 5.91 -10.38 -7.29
CA PRO A 166 4.52 -10.82 -7.27
C PRO A 166 4.22 -11.74 -6.08
N GLY A 167 2.93 -11.89 -5.77
CA GLY A 167 2.44 -12.75 -4.69
C GLY A 167 1.54 -12.00 -3.70
N TRP A 168 1.07 -12.71 -2.68
CA TRP A 168 0.26 -12.11 -1.63
C TRP A 168 1.10 -11.26 -0.68
N ARG A 169 0.53 -10.12 -0.32
CA ARG A 169 1.07 -9.16 0.64
C ARG A 169 0.14 -9.07 1.83
N MET A 170 0.73 -8.95 3.00
CA MET A 170 0.06 -8.55 4.23
C MET A 170 0.72 -7.28 4.75
N TYR A 171 -0.04 -6.22 4.97
CA TYR A 171 0.40 -5.02 5.66
C TYR A 171 -0.17 -5.03 7.07
N LEU A 172 0.70 -4.96 8.08
CA LEU A 172 0.29 -4.63 9.45
C LEU A 172 0.43 -3.12 9.62
N ILE A 173 -0.66 -2.45 10.00
CA ILE A 173 -0.78 -0.98 10.04
C ILE A 173 -1.05 -0.55 11.48
N ASP A 174 -0.33 0.46 11.94
CA ASP A 174 -0.54 1.03 13.27
C ASP A 174 -0.23 2.53 13.32
N PHE A 175 -0.66 3.19 14.40
CA PHE A 175 -0.50 4.62 14.64
C PHE A 175 -0.03 4.89 16.08
N ASP A 176 0.42 6.12 16.36
CA ASP A 176 0.80 6.53 17.72
C ASP A 176 -0.32 7.24 18.49
N GLU A 177 -1.50 7.32 17.89
CA GLU A 177 -2.70 7.87 18.49
C GLU A 177 -3.94 7.09 18.04
N GLU A 178 -5.02 7.22 18.80
CA GLU A 178 -6.33 6.74 18.37
C GLU A 178 -6.83 7.56 17.18
N ILE A 179 -7.47 6.87 16.22
CA ILE A 179 -7.94 7.47 14.98
C ILE A 179 -9.47 7.53 15.02
N PRO A 180 -10.09 8.72 14.99
CA PRO A 180 -11.54 8.84 14.91
C PRO A 180 -12.09 8.12 13.67
N GLY A 181 -13.22 7.42 13.80
CA GLY A 181 -13.81 6.70 12.66
C GLY A 181 -14.23 7.57 11.48
N SER A 182 -14.36 8.88 11.68
CA SER A 182 -14.63 9.88 10.64
C SER A 182 -13.37 10.43 9.96
N ASP A 183 -12.19 10.05 10.44
CA ASP A 183 -10.92 10.52 9.91
C ASP A 183 -10.61 9.81 8.59
N THR A 184 -10.27 10.60 7.57
CA THR A 184 -9.97 10.12 6.22
C THR A 184 -8.59 10.56 5.72
N ALA A 185 -7.75 11.09 6.62
CA ALA A 185 -6.48 11.68 6.24
C ALA A 185 -5.40 10.61 5.94
N SER A 186 -5.54 9.39 6.48
CA SER A 186 -4.64 8.28 6.21
C SER A 186 -5.35 7.17 5.45
N PHE A 187 -4.78 6.75 4.33
CA PHE A 187 -5.41 5.73 3.49
C PHE A 187 -4.39 4.92 2.69
N PHE A 188 -4.86 3.77 2.25
CA PHE A 188 -4.33 3.03 1.13
C PHE A 188 -5.31 3.11 -0.03
N ARG A 189 -4.79 3.38 -1.20
CA ARG A 189 -5.60 3.52 -2.39
C ARG A 189 -5.04 2.65 -3.49
N TYR A 190 -5.91 2.01 -4.24
CA TYR A 190 -5.52 1.20 -5.39
C TYR A 190 -6.47 1.44 -6.56
N MET A 191 -6.01 1.14 -7.76
CA MET A 191 -6.86 1.03 -8.94
C MET A 191 -7.21 -0.44 -9.14
N ASN A 192 -8.50 -0.77 -9.18
CA ASN A 192 -8.92 -2.14 -9.52
C ASN A 192 -8.38 -2.47 -10.94
N PRO A 193 -7.59 -3.55 -11.10
CA PRO A 193 -6.93 -3.84 -12.38
C PRO A 193 -7.93 -4.21 -13.49
N VAL A 194 -9.13 -4.68 -13.14
CA VAL A 194 -10.21 -5.04 -14.05
C VAL A 194 -11.09 -3.83 -14.36
N THR A 195 -11.70 -3.20 -13.34
CA THR A 195 -12.68 -2.12 -13.56
C THR A 195 -12.06 -0.76 -13.80
N ARG A 196 -10.76 -0.59 -13.48
CA ARG A 196 -10.01 0.69 -13.52
C ARG A 196 -10.54 1.77 -12.56
N GLU A 197 -11.48 1.41 -11.69
CA GLU A 197 -11.98 2.28 -10.64
C GLU A 197 -10.97 2.44 -9.51
N ILE A 198 -10.96 3.63 -8.90
CA ILE A 198 -10.14 3.92 -7.73
C ILE A 198 -10.89 3.51 -6.47
N VAL A 199 -10.24 2.67 -5.66
CA VAL A 199 -10.74 2.24 -4.36
C VAL A 199 -9.83 2.84 -3.29
N THR A 200 -10.43 3.56 -2.34
CA THR A 200 -9.72 4.16 -1.20
C THR A 200 -10.17 3.47 0.09
N LEU A 201 -9.20 2.92 0.81
CA LEU A 201 -9.37 2.23 2.09
C LEU A 201 -8.82 3.13 3.19
N GLN A 202 -9.69 3.59 4.08
CA GLN A 202 -9.27 4.41 5.21
C GLN A 202 -8.51 3.53 6.20
N ASP A 203 -7.32 3.97 6.59
CA ASP A 203 -6.50 3.21 7.53
C ASP A 203 -7.05 3.32 8.95
N ARG A 204 -6.94 2.24 9.70
CA ARG A 204 -7.29 2.16 11.12
C ARG A 204 -6.12 1.55 11.89
N PRO A 205 -5.93 1.89 13.18
CA PRO A 205 -4.90 1.26 13.99
C PRO A 205 -5.12 -0.25 14.07
N ARG A 206 -4.02 -0.98 14.27
CA ARG A 206 -4.02 -2.44 14.42
C ARG A 206 -4.77 -3.17 13.30
N THR A 207 -4.53 -2.80 12.04
CA THR A 207 -5.17 -3.42 10.87
C THR A 207 -4.21 -4.35 10.13
N ALA A 208 -4.66 -5.56 9.78
CA ALA A 208 -4.01 -6.44 8.82
C ALA A 208 -4.73 -6.33 7.46
N ARG A 209 -4.02 -5.84 6.44
CA ARG A 209 -4.53 -5.71 5.07
C ARG A 209 -3.83 -6.69 4.13
N PHE A 210 -4.61 -7.50 3.42
CA PHE A 210 -4.14 -8.46 2.44
C PHE A 210 -4.48 -8.00 1.02
N PHE A 211 -3.57 -8.17 0.08
CA PHE A 211 -3.79 -7.91 -1.35
C PHE A 211 -2.78 -8.68 -2.20
N LYS A 212 -3.10 -8.95 -3.47
CA LYS A 212 -2.23 -9.73 -4.36
C LYS A 212 -1.56 -8.84 -5.40
N ILE A 213 -0.24 -8.90 -5.47
CA ILE A 213 0.53 -8.28 -6.55
C ILE A 213 0.56 -9.23 -7.74
N ALA A 214 0.05 -8.76 -8.87
CA ALA A 214 0.08 -9.51 -10.13
C ALA A 214 1.48 -9.51 -10.75
N ARG A 215 1.82 -10.61 -11.44
CA ARG A 215 3.03 -10.72 -12.27
C ARG A 215 2.81 -10.18 -13.70
N CYS A 216 1.56 -9.98 -14.12
CA CYS A 216 1.20 -9.60 -15.48
C CYS A 216 1.14 -8.08 -15.65
N THR A 217 1.76 -7.57 -16.72
CA THR A 217 1.76 -6.14 -17.07
C THR A 217 0.38 -5.59 -17.44
N GLU A 218 -0.54 -6.44 -17.87
CA GLU A 218 -1.91 -6.04 -18.23
C GLU A 218 -2.79 -5.79 -17.00
N ASN A 219 -2.45 -6.45 -15.88
CA ASN A 219 -3.23 -6.45 -14.64
C ASN A 219 -2.40 -5.93 -13.44
N LEU A 220 -1.55 -4.92 -13.69
CA LEU A 220 -0.73 -4.32 -12.65
C LEU A 220 -1.59 -3.78 -11.50
N PHE A 221 -1.23 -4.17 -10.28
CA PHE A 221 -1.89 -3.70 -9.07
C PHE A 221 -1.29 -2.36 -8.63
N TRP A 222 -1.74 -1.28 -9.27
CA TRP A 222 -1.35 0.07 -8.90
C TRP A 222 -1.93 0.47 -7.55
N HIS A 223 -1.09 0.92 -6.64
CA HIS A 223 -1.48 1.39 -5.31
C HIS A 223 -0.57 2.51 -4.80
N CYS A 224 -1.11 3.32 -3.90
CA CYS A 224 -0.42 4.36 -3.16
C CYS A 224 -0.87 4.36 -1.70
N ILE A 225 -0.05 4.96 -0.83
CA ILE A 225 -0.31 5.05 0.60
C ILE A 225 -0.05 6.48 1.04
N VAL A 226 -0.96 7.04 1.82
CA VAL A 226 -0.89 8.42 2.29
C VAL A 226 -1.17 8.46 3.78
N ASN A 227 -0.37 9.24 4.51
CA ASN A 227 -0.66 9.76 5.83
C ASN A 227 -0.70 11.29 5.73
N GLY A 228 -1.86 11.85 5.40
CA GLY A 228 -2.07 13.30 5.24
C GLY A 228 -2.32 14.04 6.55
N ALA A 229 -2.11 13.40 7.69
CA ALA A 229 -2.34 13.96 9.02
C ALA A 229 -1.04 14.37 9.72
N SER A 230 -1.18 15.07 10.86
CA SER A 230 -0.06 15.51 11.70
C SER A 230 0.49 14.43 12.65
N ARG A 231 0.03 13.18 12.52
CA ARG A 231 0.39 12.03 13.37
C ARG A 231 1.35 11.08 12.68
N ASN A 232 1.83 10.07 13.39
CA ASN A 232 2.68 9.04 12.81
C ASN A 232 1.87 7.80 12.44
N ARG A 233 2.25 7.20 11.31
CA ARG A 233 1.68 5.94 10.82
C ARG A 233 2.82 4.97 10.52
N TRP A 234 2.66 3.72 10.92
CA TRP A 234 3.58 2.64 10.56
C TRP A 234 2.88 1.63 9.67
N SER A 235 3.67 1.04 8.77
CA SER A 235 3.22 -0.10 7.98
C SER A 235 4.35 -1.08 7.76
N PHE A 236 4.09 -2.32 8.16
CA PHE A 236 4.99 -3.44 8.04
C PHE A 236 4.48 -4.36 6.95
N GLY A 237 5.17 -4.36 5.81
CA GLY A 237 4.81 -5.18 4.67
C GLY A 237 5.46 -6.56 4.77
N LEU A 238 4.69 -7.60 4.53
CA LEU A 238 5.15 -8.98 4.50
C LEU A 238 4.66 -9.69 3.22
N THR A 239 5.45 -10.63 2.70
CA THR A 239 4.92 -11.70 1.83
C THR A 239 4.23 -12.74 2.70
N VAL A 240 3.14 -13.31 2.20
CA VAL A 240 2.46 -14.45 2.85
C VAL A 240 2.16 -15.53 1.81
N PRO A 241 2.06 -16.82 2.20
CA PRO A 241 1.75 -17.91 1.28
C PRO A 241 0.37 -17.75 0.63
N ASP A 242 0.17 -18.36 -0.55
CA ASP A 242 -1.12 -18.32 -1.26
C ASP A 242 -2.29 -18.93 -0.46
N SER A 243 -2.00 -19.81 0.50
CA SER A 243 -2.97 -20.44 1.41
C SER A 243 -3.29 -19.62 2.66
N TRP A 244 -2.83 -18.36 2.78
CA TRP A 244 -3.01 -17.54 3.98
C TRP A 244 -4.47 -17.48 4.46
N MET A 245 -5.43 -17.44 3.53
CA MET A 245 -6.85 -17.29 3.84
C MET A 245 -7.42 -18.52 4.56
N GLU A 246 -6.85 -19.70 4.35
CA GLU A 246 -7.25 -20.93 5.05
C GLU A 246 -6.94 -20.88 6.55
N LYS A 247 -6.02 -19.99 6.96
CA LYS A 247 -5.58 -19.85 8.34
C LYS A 247 -6.40 -18.84 9.14
N ILE A 248 -7.03 -17.88 8.46
CA ILE A 248 -7.86 -16.89 9.13
C ILE A 248 -9.21 -17.55 9.41
N PRO A 249 -9.63 -17.65 10.70
CA PRO A 249 -10.97 -18.14 11.01
C PRO A 249 -11.95 -17.27 10.24
N THR A 250 -12.81 -17.90 9.44
CA THR A 250 -13.85 -17.15 8.74
C THR A 250 -14.74 -16.49 9.77
N VAL A 251 -14.48 -15.20 10.03
CA VAL A 251 -15.52 -14.32 10.55
C VAL A 251 -16.53 -14.26 9.41
N ARG A 252 -17.57 -15.09 9.50
CA ARG A 252 -18.70 -14.97 8.58
C ARG A 252 -19.19 -13.53 8.68
N PRO A 253 -19.43 -12.84 7.55
CA PRO A 253 -20.06 -11.53 7.58
C PRO A 253 -21.40 -11.60 8.33
#